data_AF-A0A941ZUZ8-F1
#
_entry.id   AF-A0A941ZUZ8-F1
#
_cell.length_a   1.000
_cell.length_b   1.000
_cell.length_c   1.000
_cell.angle_alpha   90.00
_cell.angle_beta   90.00
_cell.angle_gamma   90.00
#
_symmetry.space_group_name_H-M   'P 1'
#
loop_
_entity.id
_entity.type
_entity.pdbx_description
1 polymer ?
#
loop_
_entity_poly.entity_id
_entity_poly.type
_entity_poly.pdbx_seq_one_letter_code
_entity_poly.pdbx_strand_id
1 'polypeptide(L)'
;MSTRSTMQIMSILACATLLAAPVLAGDVEPLGGETHNVCTLDGAWWGSAPVGPEDFIYFTAVYNSENFWWGTLDLIWSGGPPSIFHPLAVALTDSKGQWRRTGHRTFEYTMIFYGLDATGLPVFINKMSGDLELVSGCEEMEITALSEIYYNVDANPVVDDGDLCVDHGTSIGAMRMSVDPPCELPPP
;
A
#
# COMPACT_ATOMS: atom_id res chain seq x y z
N MET A 1 2.27 57.97 29.80
CA MET A 1 2.85 56.88 28.99
C MET A 1 2.71 55.57 29.77
N SER A 2 1.63 54.79 29.58
CA SER A 2 1.56 53.37 30.03
C SER A 2 0.25 52.71 29.57
N THR A 3 -0.02 52.68 28.26
CA THR A 3 -1.21 51.99 27.71
C THR A 3 -0.94 51.25 26.40
N ARG A 4 0.31 51.25 25.90
CA ARG A 4 0.69 50.53 24.67
C ARG A 4 1.21 49.11 24.91
N SER A 5 1.53 48.73 26.14
CA SER A 5 2.21 47.46 26.44
C SER A 5 1.28 46.25 26.61
N THR A 6 -0.01 46.46 26.91
CA THR A 6 -0.96 45.36 27.17
C THR A 6 -1.66 44.86 25.91
N MET A 7 -1.80 45.69 24.88
CA MET A 7 -2.43 45.28 23.61
C MET A 7 -1.54 44.37 22.76
N GLN A 8 -0.20 44.46 22.86
CA GLN A 8 0.70 43.62 22.07
C GLN A 8 0.85 42.19 22.61
N ILE A 9 0.62 41.98 23.91
CA ILE A 9 0.75 40.64 24.53
C ILE A 9 -0.46 39.76 24.19
N MET A 10 -1.64 40.34 23.99
CA MET A 10 -2.84 39.60 23.59
C MET A 10 -2.82 39.13 22.13
N SER A 11 -2.18 39.87 21.22
CA SER A 11 -2.13 39.50 19.79
C SER A 11 -1.19 38.32 19.47
N ILE A 12 -0.16 38.10 20.30
CA ILE A 12 0.78 36.99 20.09
C ILE A 12 0.16 35.65 20.55
N LEU A 13 -0.69 35.68 21.60
CA LEU A 13 -1.40 34.47 22.05
C LEU A 13 -2.49 34.02 21.05
N ALA A 14 -3.10 34.94 20.30
CA ALA A 14 -4.13 34.62 19.30
C ALA A 14 -3.55 34.09 17.98
N CYS A 15 -2.31 34.46 17.60
CA CYS A 15 -1.64 33.89 16.43
C CYS A 15 -0.99 32.52 16.71
N ALA A 16 -0.63 32.24 17.96
CA ALA A 16 -0.10 30.92 18.34
C ALA A 16 -1.17 29.82 18.37
N THR A 17 -2.44 30.17 18.58
CA THR A 17 -3.56 29.20 18.55
C THR A 17 -4.08 28.91 17.13
N LEU A 18 -3.79 29.77 16.14
CA LEU A 18 -4.24 29.59 14.75
C LEU A 18 -3.23 28.87 13.85
N LEU A 19 -1.97 28.72 14.27
CA LEU A 19 -0.96 27.93 13.55
C LEU A 19 -0.96 26.43 13.92
N ALA A 20 -1.83 26.00 14.83
CA ALA A 20 -2.03 24.58 15.17
C ALA A 20 -3.21 23.91 14.43
N ALA A 21 -3.85 24.62 13.49
CA ALA A 21 -5.10 24.20 12.86
C ALA A 21 -4.94 23.73 11.39
N PRO A 22 -4.00 22.80 11.12
CA PRO A 22 -4.41 21.64 10.33
C PRO A 22 -3.78 20.31 10.80
N VAL A 23 -3.51 20.11 12.09
CA VAL A 23 -3.16 18.77 12.63
C VAL A 23 -4.35 18.08 13.31
N LEU A 24 -5.40 18.84 13.66
CA LEU A 24 -6.62 18.31 14.29
C LEU A 24 -7.62 17.65 13.34
N ALA A 25 -7.24 17.38 12.08
CA ALA A 25 -8.02 16.60 11.12
C ALA A 25 -7.36 15.25 10.75
N GLY A 26 -6.24 14.89 11.39
CA GLY A 26 -5.64 13.56 11.27
C GLY A 26 -5.21 13.07 12.65
N ASP A 27 -6.02 12.16 13.20
CA ASP A 27 -5.74 11.25 14.31
C ASP A 27 -5.16 11.87 15.60
N VAL A 28 -6.08 12.37 16.44
CA VAL A 28 -5.83 12.54 17.87
C VAL A 28 -5.64 11.16 18.50
N GLU A 29 -4.45 10.88 19.05
CA GLU A 29 -4.22 9.75 19.96
C GLU A 29 -5.32 9.74 21.05
N PRO A 30 -6.06 8.64 21.24
CA PRO A 30 -7.12 8.61 22.23
C PRO A 30 -6.53 8.78 23.64
N LEU A 31 -6.95 9.84 24.33
CA LEU A 31 -6.75 10.01 25.77
C LEU A 31 -7.54 8.92 26.50
N GLY A 32 -6.98 7.72 26.57
CA GLY A 32 -7.65 6.56 27.17
C GLY A 32 -6.97 5.21 27.01
N GLY A 33 -5.90 5.08 26.22
CA GLY A 33 -5.18 3.80 26.12
C GLY A 33 -6.00 2.63 25.56
N GLU A 34 -7.18 2.90 25.00
CA GLU A 34 -7.98 1.90 24.30
C GLU A 34 -7.39 1.68 22.91
N THR A 35 -6.50 0.69 22.81
CA THR A 35 -5.98 0.12 21.55
C THR A 35 -7.03 -0.73 20.82
N HIS A 36 -8.28 -0.70 21.26
CA HIS A 36 -9.36 -1.44 20.63
C HIS A 36 -9.64 -0.84 19.24
N ASN A 37 -9.40 -1.64 18.19
CA ASN A 37 -9.61 -1.37 16.76
C ASN A 37 -8.46 -0.76 15.94
N VAL A 38 -7.23 -0.69 16.46
CA VAL A 38 -6.05 -0.36 15.63
C VAL A 38 -5.48 -1.65 15.02
N CYS A 39 -5.48 -1.76 13.69
CA CYS A 39 -4.92 -2.93 13.00
C CYS A 39 -3.43 -2.75 12.70
N THR A 40 -2.69 -3.86 12.67
CA THR A 40 -1.28 -3.90 12.23
C THR A 40 -1.17 -4.58 10.88
N LEU A 41 -0.44 -3.96 9.95
CA LEU A 41 -0.27 -4.48 8.59
C LEU A 41 0.77 -5.61 8.53
N ASP A 42 1.74 -5.61 9.44
CA ASP A 42 2.86 -6.55 9.46
C ASP A 42 2.44 -8.01 9.32
N GLY A 43 3.22 -8.74 8.53
CA GLY A 43 3.03 -10.17 8.31
C GLY A 43 2.95 -10.54 6.84
N ALA A 44 2.65 -11.82 6.61
CA ALA A 44 2.46 -12.39 5.28
C ALA A 44 0.97 -12.47 4.94
N TRP A 45 0.66 -12.20 3.68
CA TRP A 45 -0.69 -12.13 3.15
C TRP A 45 -0.75 -12.92 1.85
N TRP A 46 -1.84 -13.64 1.64
CA TRP A 46 -2.13 -14.33 0.39
C TRP A 46 -3.40 -13.74 -0.22
N GLY A 47 -3.36 -13.37 -1.49
CA GLY A 47 -4.46 -12.68 -2.12
C GLY A 47 -4.62 -12.98 -3.60
N SER A 48 -5.67 -12.39 -4.16
CA SER A 48 -5.97 -12.43 -5.58
C SER A 48 -6.46 -11.08 -6.09
N ALA A 49 -6.20 -10.82 -7.37
CA ALA A 49 -6.73 -9.68 -8.10
C ALA A 49 -7.42 -10.19 -9.38
N PRO A 50 -8.59 -9.64 -9.77
CA PRO A 50 -9.19 -9.94 -11.05
C PRO A 50 -8.34 -9.32 -12.18
N VAL A 51 -8.12 -10.08 -13.24
CA VAL A 51 -7.54 -9.58 -14.52
C VAL A 51 -8.55 -9.65 -15.66
N GLY A 52 -9.72 -10.22 -15.40
CA GLY A 52 -10.86 -10.29 -16.31
C GLY A 52 -12.13 -10.72 -15.56
N PRO A 53 -13.25 -10.94 -16.26
CA PRO A 53 -14.51 -11.35 -15.64
C PRO A 53 -14.44 -12.69 -14.89
N GLU A 54 -13.58 -13.61 -15.34
CA GLU A 54 -13.42 -14.96 -14.78
C GLU A 54 -11.95 -15.29 -14.45
N ASP A 55 -11.01 -14.40 -14.77
CA ASP A 55 -9.58 -14.63 -14.64
C ASP A 55 -9.00 -13.88 -13.45
N PHE A 56 -8.15 -14.55 -12.68
CA PHE A 56 -7.50 -14.01 -11.49
C PHE A 56 -6.00 -14.21 -11.52
N ILE A 57 -5.27 -13.23 -11.00
CA ILE A 57 -3.87 -13.35 -10.61
C ILE A 57 -3.79 -13.56 -9.09
N TYR A 58 -2.94 -14.47 -8.65
CA TYR A 58 -2.67 -14.70 -7.23
C TYR A 58 -1.34 -14.08 -6.84
N PHE A 59 -1.24 -13.64 -5.60
CA PHE A 59 0.00 -13.09 -5.06
C PHE A 59 0.19 -13.46 -3.59
N THR A 60 1.44 -13.34 -3.15
CA THR A 60 1.77 -13.26 -1.74
C THR A 60 2.46 -11.94 -1.47
N ALA A 61 2.16 -11.31 -0.35
CA ALA A 61 2.76 -10.05 0.06
C ALA A 61 3.28 -10.15 1.49
N VAL A 62 4.44 -9.55 1.75
CA VAL A 62 5.01 -9.39 3.09
C VAL A 62 5.14 -7.91 3.37
N TYR A 63 4.48 -7.47 4.44
CA TYR A 63 4.61 -6.11 4.95
C TYR A 63 5.49 -6.13 6.19
N ASN A 64 6.51 -5.28 6.20
CA ASN A 64 7.45 -5.14 7.32
C ASN A 64 7.50 -3.69 7.78
N SER A 65 7.02 -3.40 8.99
CA SER A 65 7.13 -2.09 9.62
C SER A 65 8.57 -1.72 9.93
N GLU A 66 8.99 -0.52 9.53
CA GLU A 66 10.14 0.12 10.14
C GLU A 66 9.74 0.85 11.43
N ASN A 67 8.51 1.35 11.47
CA ASN A 67 7.84 1.86 12.66
C ASN A 67 6.32 1.81 12.48
N PHE A 68 5.58 2.36 13.44
CA PHE A 68 4.11 2.35 13.44
C PHE A 68 3.46 3.00 12.20
N TRP A 69 4.14 3.98 11.59
CA TRP A 69 3.58 4.81 10.52
C TRP A 69 3.95 4.35 9.12
N TRP A 70 5.04 3.62 8.94
CA TRP A 70 5.48 3.21 7.60
C TRP A 70 6.44 2.02 7.64
N GLY A 71 6.59 1.39 6.48
CA GLY A 71 7.48 0.26 6.29
C GLY A 71 7.66 -0.11 4.82
N THR A 72 8.16 -1.32 4.61
CA THR A 72 8.42 -1.90 3.29
C THR A 72 7.38 -2.96 2.94
N LEU A 73 7.20 -3.16 1.64
CA LEU A 73 6.33 -4.16 1.03
C LEU A 73 7.15 -4.96 0.02
N ASP A 74 7.10 -6.28 0.14
CA ASP A 74 7.56 -7.23 -0.87
C ASP A 74 6.36 -8.02 -1.39
N LEU A 75 6.17 -8.10 -2.70
CA LEU A 75 5.08 -8.88 -3.30
C LEU A 75 5.59 -9.81 -4.39
N ILE A 76 5.14 -11.06 -4.35
CA ILE A 76 5.45 -12.09 -5.34
C ILE A 76 4.16 -12.44 -6.07
N TRP A 77 4.21 -12.36 -7.40
CA TRP A 77 3.13 -12.78 -8.28
C TRP A 77 3.21 -14.28 -8.55
N SER A 78 2.20 -15.03 -8.11
CA SER A 78 2.16 -16.50 -8.19
C SER A 78 1.38 -17.01 -9.41
N GLY A 79 0.91 -16.12 -10.29
CA GLY A 79 0.15 -16.48 -11.49
C GLY A 79 -0.10 -15.28 -12.41
N GLY A 80 -0.98 -15.44 -13.40
CA GLY A 80 -1.42 -14.37 -14.32
C GLY A 80 -0.51 -14.17 -15.54
N PRO A 81 -1.07 -13.89 -16.75
CA PRO A 81 -0.26 -13.70 -17.95
C PRO A 81 0.32 -12.27 -18.00
N PRO A 82 1.65 -12.08 -17.91
CA PRO A 82 2.26 -10.73 -17.96
C PRO A 82 1.98 -9.99 -19.28
N SER A 83 1.63 -10.75 -20.32
CA SER A 83 1.27 -10.25 -21.63
C SER A 83 0.06 -9.31 -21.65
N ILE A 84 -0.73 -9.25 -20.57
CA ILE A 84 -1.84 -8.29 -20.43
C ILE A 84 -1.35 -6.85 -20.40
N PHE A 85 -0.13 -6.60 -19.91
CA PHE A 85 0.47 -5.27 -19.84
C PHE A 85 1.34 -4.96 -21.06
N HIS A 86 1.99 -5.98 -21.62
CA HIS A 86 2.83 -5.82 -22.80
C HIS A 86 2.98 -7.14 -23.57
N PRO A 87 2.77 -7.18 -24.90
CA PRO A 87 2.73 -8.44 -25.67
C PRO A 87 3.98 -9.31 -25.61
N LEU A 88 5.15 -8.71 -25.37
CA LEU A 88 6.43 -9.44 -25.27
C LEU A 88 6.72 -9.98 -23.86
N ALA A 89 5.96 -9.58 -22.84
CA ALA A 89 6.22 -9.98 -21.47
C ALA A 89 5.74 -11.41 -21.22
N VAL A 90 6.65 -12.23 -20.69
CA VAL A 90 6.40 -13.64 -20.33
C VAL A 90 6.59 -13.92 -18.84
N ALA A 91 7.21 -13.00 -18.10
CA ALA A 91 7.38 -13.07 -16.65
C ALA A 91 7.24 -11.68 -16.00
N LEU A 92 6.98 -11.66 -14.69
CA LEU A 92 7.10 -10.47 -13.84
C LEU A 92 8.24 -10.70 -12.84
N THR A 93 8.91 -9.62 -12.46
CA THR A 93 9.81 -9.62 -11.29
C THR A 93 9.01 -9.54 -10.00
N ASP A 94 9.64 -9.90 -8.88
CA ASP A 94 9.10 -9.60 -7.55
C ASP A 94 8.96 -8.08 -7.39
N SER A 95 7.83 -7.64 -6.85
CA SER A 95 7.57 -6.23 -6.59
C SER A 95 8.22 -5.80 -5.29
N LYS A 96 8.79 -4.60 -5.29
CA LYS A 96 9.35 -3.94 -4.11
C LYS A 96 8.68 -2.59 -3.91
N GLY A 97 8.36 -2.25 -2.66
CA GLY A 97 7.60 -1.05 -2.37
C GLY A 97 7.68 -0.56 -0.94
N GLN A 98 6.91 0.47 -0.68
CA GLN A 98 6.70 1.06 0.64
C GLN A 98 5.22 1.21 0.92
N TRP A 99 4.89 1.23 2.20
CA TRP A 99 3.55 1.53 2.67
C TRP A 99 3.60 2.55 3.80
N ARG A 100 2.48 3.26 3.98
CA ARG A 100 2.28 4.24 5.04
C ARG A 100 0.89 4.08 5.64
N ARG A 101 0.78 4.12 6.96
CA ARG A 101 -0.49 4.17 7.69
C ARG A 101 -1.15 5.53 7.51
N THR A 102 -2.43 5.53 7.14
CA THR A 102 -3.26 6.74 6.98
C THR A 102 -4.39 6.82 7.99
N GLY A 103 -4.63 5.75 8.75
CA GLY A 103 -5.62 5.71 9.81
C GLY A 103 -5.49 4.46 10.69
N HIS A 104 -6.50 4.20 11.51
CA HIS A 104 -6.49 3.04 12.42
C HIS A 104 -6.44 1.69 11.69
N ARG A 105 -7.01 1.62 10.49
CA ARG A 105 -7.15 0.39 9.68
C ARG A 105 -6.77 0.58 8.21
N THR A 106 -6.39 1.79 7.83
CA THR A 106 -6.14 2.18 6.44
C THR A 106 -4.67 2.51 6.22
N PHE A 107 -4.19 2.15 5.03
CA PHE A 107 -2.81 2.33 4.61
C PHE A 107 -2.79 2.70 3.13
N GLU A 108 -1.74 3.39 2.71
CA GLU A 108 -1.43 3.63 1.29
C GLU A 108 -0.14 2.87 0.96
N TYR A 109 0.01 2.43 -0.29
CA TYR A 109 1.23 1.77 -0.74
C TYR A 109 1.66 2.26 -2.11
N THR A 110 2.94 2.07 -2.40
CA THR A 110 3.50 2.15 -3.75
C THR A 110 4.53 1.05 -3.91
N MET A 111 4.48 0.34 -5.03
CA MET A 111 5.44 -0.68 -5.39
C MET A 111 5.81 -0.61 -6.86
N ILE A 112 6.96 -1.17 -7.21
CA ILE A 112 7.46 -1.23 -8.58
C ILE A 112 7.81 -2.68 -8.90
N PHE A 113 7.47 -3.10 -10.12
CA PHE A 113 7.95 -4.32 -10.73
C PHE A 113 8.14 -4.13 -12.24
N TYR A 114 8.89 -5.04 -12.84
CA TYR A 114 9.19 -5.09 -14.26
C TYR A 114 8.54 -6.30 -14.91
N GLY A 115 8.06 -6.12 -16.13
CA GLY A 115 7.75 -7.23 -17.03
C GLY A 115 8.97 -7.61 -17.85
N LEU A 116 9.24 -8.91 -17.97
CA LEU A 116 10.41 -9.46 -18.63
C LEU A 116 10.03 -10.22 -19.90
N ASP A 117 10.85 -10.10 -20.94
CA ASP A 117 10.74 -10.93 -22.14
C ASP A 117 11.32 -12.34 -21.95
N ALA A 118 11.26 -13.15 -23.02
CA ALA A 118 11.77 -14.52 -23.02
C ALA A 118 13.29 -14.64 -22.81
N THR A 119 14.03 -13.54 -22.91
CA THR A 119 15.47 -13.47 -22.62
C THR A 119 15.78 -12.99 -21.21
N GLY A 120 14.73 -12.61 -20.44
CA GLY A 120 14.86 -12.08 -19.09
C GLY A 120 15.18 -10.58 -19.05
N LEU A 121 15.03 -9.87 -20.16
CA LEU A 121 15.24 -8.42 -20.22
C LEU A 121 13.92 -7.67 -19.94
N PRO A 122 13.97 -6.52 -19.25
CA PRO A 122 12.79 -5.71 -19.01
C PRO A 122 12.22 -5.18 -20.33
N VAL A 123 10.89 -5.22 -20.46
CA VAL A 123 10.15 -4.66 -21.60
C VAL A 123 9.11 -3.62 -21.18
N PHE A 124 8.80 -3.53 -19.88
CA PHE A 124 8.07 -2.42 -19.29
C PHE A 124 8.38 -2.32 -17.79
N ILE A 125 8.07 -1.15 -17.22
CA ILE A 125 8.04 -0.90 -15.78
C ILE A 125 6.57 -0.69 -15.38
N ASN A 126 6.16 -1.24 -14.25
CA ASN A 126 4.86 -0.98 -13.64
C ASN A 126 5.08 -0.45 -12.24
N LYS A 127 4.64 0.79 -12.01
CA LYS A 127 4.51 1.39 -10.70
C LYS A 127 3.06 1.28 -10.28
N MET A 128 2.80 0.51 -9.24
CA MET A 128 1.47 0.29 -8.72
C MET A 128 1.33 1.02 -7.39
N SER A 129 0.23 1.76 -7.21
CA SER A 129 -0.11 2.44 -5.97
C SER A 129 -1.59 2.30 -5.65
N GLY A 130 -1.93 2.38 -4.38
CA GLY A 130 -3.33 2.37 -3.95
C GLY A 130 -3.48 2.36 -2.44
N ASP A 131 -4.67 2.02 -2.01
CA ASP A 131 -5.09 1.97 -0.62
C ASP A 131 -5.29 0.52 -0.17
N LEU A 132 -5.06 0.28 1.12
CA LEU A 132 -5.31 -0.97 1.82
C LEU A 132 -6.22 -0.68 3.00
N GLU A 133 -7.28 -1.46 3.16
CA GLU A 133 -8.13 -1.44 4.34
C GLU A 133 -8.17 -2.80 5.01
N LEU A 134 -7.84 -2.85 6.30
CA LEU A 134 -7.92 -4.08 7.09
C LEU A 134 -9.32 -4.26 7.66
N VAL A 135 -10.06 -5.23 7.13
CA VAL A 135 -11.44 -5.55 7.50
C VAL A 135 -11.50 -6.82 8.37
N SER A 136 -12.72 -7.29 8.70
CA SER A 136 -12.94 -8.59 9.38
C SER A 136 -12.01 -8.87 10.57
N GLY A 137 -11.92 -7.93 11.52
CA GLY A 137 -11.05 -8.10 12.70
C GLY A 137 -9.54 -8.02 12.43
N CYS A 138 -9.11 -7.36 11.36
CA CYS A 138 -7.72 -7.21 10.92
C CYS A 138 -7.09 -8.44 10.22
N GLU A 139 -7.91 -9.43 9.85
CA GLU A 139 -7.46 -10.69 9.23
C GLU A 139 -7.67 -10.72 7.71
N GLU A 140 -8.44 -9.78 7.17
CA GLU A 140 -8.70 -9.61 5.75
C GLU A 140 -8.30 -8.20 5.31
N MET A 141 -7.94 -8.08 4.04
CA MET A 141 -7.49 -6.84 3.43
C MET A 141 -8.26 -6.60 2.13
N GLU A 142 -8.89 -5.44 2.03
CA GLU A 142 -9.41 -4.90 0.78
C GLU A 142 -8.36 -3.97 0.16
N ILE A 143 -8.17 -4.07 -1.16
CA ILE A 143 -7.07 -3.41 -1.85
C ILE A 143 -7.63 -2.65 -3.06
N THR A 144 -7.20 -1.40 -3.22
CA THR A 144 -7.31 -0.67 -4.48
C THR A 144 -5.95 -0.64 -5.17
N ALA A 145 -5.93 -0.59 -6.50
CA ALA A 145 -4.70 -0.50 -7.25
C ALA A 145 -4.86 0.30 -8.54
N LEU A 146 -3.99 1.28 -8.74
CA LEU A 146 -3.70 1.89 -10.03
C LEU A 146 -2.28 1.54 -10.45
N SER A 147 -2.11 1.12 -11.69
CA SER A 147 -0.82 0.92 -12.34
C SER A 147 -0.49 2.06 -13.29
N GLU A 148 0.68 2.64 -13.10
CA GLU A 148 1.34 3.51 -14.04
C GLU A 148 2.39 2.69 -14.81
N ILE A 149 2.17 2.53 -16.12
CA ILE A 149 2.98 1.69 -17.02
C ILE A 149 3.95 2.56 -17.82
N TYR A 150 5.21 2.12 -17.89
CA TYR A 150 6.27 2.74 -18.67
C TYR A 150 6.79 1.74 -19.69
N TYR A 151 6.65 2.04 -20.98
CA TYR A 151 7.21 1.24 -22.06
C TYR A 151 8.64 1.64 -22.40
N ASN A 152 9.05 2.85 -22.02
CA ASN A 152 10.46 3.20 -21.95
C ASN A 152 11.09 2.59 -20.69
N VAL A 153 11.84 1.51 -20.84
CA VAL A 153 12.49 0.79 -19.71
C VAL A 153 13.63 1.56 -19.04
N ASP A 154 14.09 2.66 -19.66
CA ASP A 154 15.06 3.58 -19.06
C ASP A 154 14.38 4.73 -18.29
N ALA A 155 13.04 4.79 -18.25
CA ALA A 155 12.31 5.79 -17.47
C ALA A 155 12.54 5.62 -15.97
N ASN A 156 12.50 6.73 -15.24
CA ASN A 156 12.54 6.73 -13.78
C ASN A 156 11.10 6.80 -13.22
N PRO A 157 10.52 5.67 -12.76
CA PRO A 157 9.12 5.63 -12.32
C PRO A 157 8.82 6.49 -11.08
N VAL A 158 9.84 7.01 -10.40
CA VAL A 158 9.68 7.85 -9.21
C VAL A 158 9.39 9.31 -9.58
N VAL A 159 9.84 9.77 -10.76
CA VAL A 159 9.79 11.19 -11.14
C VAL A 159 9.22 11.43 -12.53
N ASP A 160 9.29 10.44 -13.43
CA ASP A 160 8.74 10.53 -14.77
C ASP A 160 7.28 10.11 -14.77
N ASP A 161 6.51 10.69 -15.69
CA ASP A 161 5.12 10.30 -15.94
C ASP A 161 5.07 9.00 -16.77
N GLY A 162 4.13 8.12 -16.44
CA GLY A 162 3.89 6.89 -17.20
C GLY A 162 3.18 7.12 -18.53
N ASP A 163 3.34 6.15 -19.43
CA ASP A 163 2.70 6.13 -20.75
C ASP A 163 1.21 5.77 -20.66
N LEU A 164 0.82 4.99 -19.64
CA LEU A 164 -0.53 4.48 -19.45
C LEU A 164 -0.87 4.34 -17.97
N CYS A 165 -2.09 4.74 -17.59
CA CYS A 165 -2.64 4.54 -16.27
C CYS A 165 -3.79 3.53 -16.33
N VAL A 166 -3.73 2.48 -15.52
CA VAL A 166 -4.71 1.37 -15.48
C VAL A 166 -5.29 1.25 -14.08
N ASP A 167 -6.61 1.33 -13.97
CA ASP A 167 -7.35 1.05 -12.74
C ASP A 167 -7.72 -0.44 -12.70
N HIS A 168 -7.36 -1.13 -11.63
CA HIS A 168 -7.66 -2.55 -11.41
C HIS A 168 -8.96 -2.79 -10.63
N GLY A 169 -9.68 -1.71 -10.26
CA GLY A 169 -10.95 -1.78 -9.56
C GLY A 169 -10.83 -2.11 -8.07
N THR A 170 -11.94 -2.51 -7.46
CA THR A 170 -12.11 -2.64 -5.99
C THR A 170 -12.32 -4.08 -5.52
N SER A 171 -12.01 -5.08 -6.36
CA SER A 171 -12.24 -6.50 -6.03
C SER A 171 -10.95 -7.26 -5.76
N ILE A 172 -9.89 -6.54 -5.38
CA ILE A 172 -8.63 -7.13 -4.95
C ILE A 172 -8.73 -7.38 -3.44
N GLY A 173 -8.39 -8.60 -3.03
CA GLY A 173 -8.45 -8.99 -1.63
C GLY A 173 -7.29 -9.87 -1.22
N ALA A 174 -6.94 -9.81 0.07
CA ALA A 174 -5.96 -10.71 0.67
C ALA A 174 -6.39 -11.16 2.07
N MET A 175 -5.94 -12.35 2.46
CA MET A 175 -6.13 -12.92 3.79
C MET A 175 -4.78 -13.05 4.47
N ARG A 176 -4.75 -12.79 5.78
CA ARG A 176 -3.55 -12.96 6.57
C ARG A 176 -3.17 -14.44 6.64
N MET A 177 -1.90 -14.73 6.39
CA MET A 177 -1.38 -16.08 6.52
C MET A 177 -1.07 -16.40 7.98
N SER A 178 -1.46 -17.59 8.42
CA SER A 178 -1.11 -18.18 9.71
C SER A 178 -0.11 -19.33 9.55
N VAL A 179 0.63 -19.61 10.62
CA VAL A 179 1.37 -20.88 10.72
C VAL A 179 0.38 -21.93 11.21
N ASP A 180 0.05 -22.87 10.33
CA ASP A 180 -0.82 -24.00 10.67
C ASP A 180 0.00 -25.20 11.17
N PRO A 181 -0.59 -26.07 12.02
CA PRO A 181 0.04 -27.32 12.38
C PRO A 181 0.24 -28.22 11.14
N PRO A 182 1.24 -29.11 11.15
CA PRO A 182 1.46 -30.04 10.05
C PRO A 182 0.23 -30.94 9.83
N CYS A 183 -0.04 -31.31 8.57
CA CYS A 183 -1.13 -32.23 8.26
C CYS A 183 -0.89 -33.61 8.90
N GLU A 184 -1.91 -34.15 9.56
CA GLU A 184 -1.87 -35.52 10.08
C GLU A 184 -2.26 -36.50 8.98
N LEU A 185 -1.45 -37.55 8.79
CA LEU A 185 -1.81 -38.63 7.88
C LEU A 185 -2.99 -39.41 8.46
N PRO A 186 -3.95 -39.86 7.63
CA PRO A 186 -4.98 -40.77 8.09
C PRO A 186 -4.34 -42.04 8.67
N PRO A 187 -4.95 -42.63 9.72
CA PRO A 187 -4.45 -43.86 10.31
C PRO A 187 -4.40 -44.99 9.27
N PRO A 188 -3.48 -45.95 9.42
CA PRO A 188 -3.29 -47.06 8.48
C PRO A 188 -4.50 -47.98 8.37
#